data_AF-A0A1D7Y2C1-F1
#
_entry.id   AF-A0A1D7Y2C1-F1
#
_cell.length_a   1.000
_cell.length_b   1.000
_cell.length_c   1.000
_cell.angle_alpha   90.00
_cell.angle_beta   90.00
_cell.angle_gamma   90.00
#
_symmetry.space_group_name_H-M   'P 1'
#
loop_
_entity.id
_entity.type
_entity.pdbx_description
1 polymer ?
#
loop_
_entity_poly.entity_id
_entity_poly.type
_entity_poly.pdbx_seq_one_letter_code
_entity_poly.pdbx_strand_id
1 'polypeptide(L)' 'MSEQPAPADHARQQLEPAAADAVRAYAAKTRENADQLAAVLEDIATNGLPSVEDCTPWEELREAHLARLASQRPAVA' A
#
# COMPACT_ATOMS: atom_id res chain seq x y z
N MET A 1 38.76 13.24 5.42
CA MET A 1 37.85 14.30 5.89
C MET A 1 36.44 13.75 5.76
N SER A 2 35.90 13.17 6.84
CA SER A 2 34.55 12.60 6.85
C SER A 2 33.73 13.39 7.87
N GLU A 3 32.87 14.27 7.38
CA GLU A 3 31.85 14.90 8.21
C GLU A 3 30.76 13.85 8.47
N GLN A 4 30.85 13.18 9.61
CA GLN A 4 29.75 12.40 10.16
C GLN A 4 28.67 13.42 10.58
N PRO A 5 27.44 13.37 10.03
CA PRO A 5 26.37 14.24 10.50
C PRO A 5 26.16 13.97 12.00
N ALA A 6 26.13 15.02 12.82
CA ALA A 6 25.88 14.90 14.24
C ALA A 6 24.57 14.11 14.47
N PRO A 7 24.52 13.17 15.44
CA PRO A 7 23.29 12.48 15.76
C PRO A 7 22.29 13.54 16.22
N ALA A 8 21.25 13.76 15.44
CA ALA A 8 20.14 14.60 15.86
C ALA A 8 19.50 13.89 17.07
N ASP A 9 19.86 14.34 18.27
CA ASP A 9 19.33 13.85 19.53
C ASP A 9 17.92 14.43 19.73
N HIS A 10 17.02 14.08 18.83
CA HIS A 10 15.59 14.23 19.05
C HIS A 10 15.19 13.08 19.98
N ALA A 11 15.16 13.34 21.29
CA ALA A 11 14.60 12.42 22.25
C ALA A 11 13.23 11.95 21.73
N ARG A 12 13.14 10.67 21.38
CA ARG A 12 11.91 10.10 20.77
C ARG A 12 10.76 10.25 21.75
N GLN A 13 9.74 11.00 21.37
CA GLN A 13 8.51 11.11 22.15
C GLN A 13 7.76 9.77 22.08
N GLN A 14 7.29 9.29 23.23
CA GLN A 14 6.47 8.08 23.29
C GLN A 14 5.06 8.39 22.75
N LEU A 15 4.55 7.49 21.92
CA LEU A 15 3.16 7.55 21.47
C LEU A 15 2.24 7.00 22.55
N GLU A 16 1.00 7.49 22.56
CA GLU A 16 -0.09 6.85 23.30
C GLU A 16 -0.20 5.37 22.89
N PRO A 17 -0.50 4.44 23.84
CA PRO A 17 -0.50 3.01 23.55
C PRO A 17 -1.34 2.61 22.34
N ALA A 18 -2.55 3.18 22.20
CA ALA A 18 -3.44 2.91 21.08
C ALA A 18 -2.86 3.38 19.72
N ALA A 19 -2.15 4.51 19.71
CA ALA A 19 -1.50 5.01 18.50
C ALA A 19 -0.30 4.13 18.13
N ALA A 20 0.47 3.67 19.12
CA ALA A 20 1.55 2.72 18.90
C ALA A 20 1.03 1.38 18.35
N ASP A 21 -0.10 0.88 18.87
CA ASP A 21 -0.75 -0.33 18.38
C ASP A 21 -1.24 -0.17 16.94
N ALA A 22 -1.87 0.96 16.61
CA ALA A 22 -2.32 1.26 15.25
C ALA A 22 -1.15 1.28 14.24
N VAL A 23 -0.02 1.89 14.62
CA VAL A 23 1.19 1.90 13.79
C VAL A 23 1.76 0.49 13.61
N ARG A 24 1.78 -0.33 14.68
CA ARG A 24 2.23 -1.73 14.58
C ARG A 24 1.30 -2.56 13.69
N ALA A 25 -0.01 -2.37 13.78
CA ALA A 25 -0.99 -3.02 12.93
C ALA A 25 -0.82 -2.62 11.45
N TYR A 26 -0.63 -1.32 11.20
CA TYR A 26 -0.34 -0.82 9.85
C TYR A 26 0.96 -1.40 9.29
N ALA A 27 2.02 -1.48 10.10
CA ALA A 27 3.28 -2.09 9.70
C ALA A 27 3.12 -3.58 9.39
N ALA A 28 2.34 -4.33 10.19
CA ALA A 28 2.05 -5.74 9.94
C ALA A 28 1.30 -5.92 8.61
N LYS A 29 0.23 -5.15 8.39
CA LYS A 29 -0.51 -5.16 7.12
C LYS A 29 0.36 -4.78 5.93
N THR A 30 1.27 -3.83 6.09
CA THR A 30 2.19 -3.42 5.03
C THR A 30 3.14 -4.56 4.66
N ARG A 31 3.68 -5.28 5.66
CA ARG A 31 4.53 -6.45 5.40
C ARG A 31 3.76 -7.57 4.70
N GLU A 32 2.56 -7.88 5.19
CA GLU A 32 1.70 -8.89 4.58
C GLU A 32 1.38 -8.56 3.12
N ASN A 33 1.03 -7.30 2.82
CA ASN A 33 0.81 -6.86 1.45
C ASN A 33 2.06 -6.99 0.57
N ALA A 34 3.24 -6.72 1.13
CA ALA A 34 4.51 -6.85 0.41
C ALA A 34 4.81 -8.33 0.10
N ASP A 35 4.56 -9.23 1.06
CA ASP A 35 4.73 -10.68 0.88
C ASP A 35 3.77 -11.22 -0.19
N GLN A 36 2.52 -10.76 -0.20
CA GLN A 36 1.54 -11.11 -1.23
C GLN A 36 1.97 -10.63 -2.63
N LEU A 37 2.45 -9.39 -2.73
CA LEU A 37 2.94 -8.85 -4.01
C LEU A 37 4.17 -9.62 -4.49
N ALA A 38 5.13 -9.91 -3.60
CA ALA A 38 6.31 -10.70 -3.94
C ALA A 38 5.91 -12.07 -4.50
N ALA A 39 4.97 -12.77 -3.83
CA ALA A 39 4.47 -14.06 -4.29
C ALA A 39 3.87 -13.98 -5.70
N VAL A 40 3.06 -12.95 -6.00
CA VAL A 40 2.49 -12.76 -7.35
C VAL A 40 3.58 -12.47 -8.39
N LEU A 41 4.57 -11.65 -8.07
CA LEU A 41 5.66 -11.33 -8.99
C LEU A 41 6.57 -12.55 -9.25
N GLU A 42 6.83 -13.36 -8.23
CA GLU A 42 7.56 -14.62 -8.34
C GLU A 42 6.79 -15.64 -9.20
N ASP A 43 5.47 -15.72 -9.03
CA ASP A 43 4.59 -16.55 -9.85
C ASP A 43 4.64 -16.11 -11.32
N ILE A 44 4.51 -14.81 -11.60
CA ILE A 44 4.62 -14.27 -12.96
C ILE A 44 6.01 -14.54 -13.56
N ALA A 45 7.07 -14.40 -12.77
CA ALA A 45 8.42 -14.70 -13.22
C ALA A 45 8.61 -16.19 -13.55
N THR A 46 7.90 -17.08 -12.86
CA THR A 46 7.97 -18.53 -13.04
C THR A 46 7.08 -19.03 -14.17
N ASN A 47 5.85 -18.51 -14.26
CA ASN A 47 4.77 -19.05 -15.08
C ASN A 47 4.36 -18.14 -16.24
N GLY A 48 4.89 -16.92 -16.30
CA GLY A 48 4.48 -15.91 -17.27
C GLY A 48 3.23 -15.14 -16.83
N LEU A 49 2.74 -14.27 -17.70
CA LEU A 49 1.50 -13.52 -17.44
C LEU A 49 0.27 -14.44 -17.59
N PRO A 50 -0.82 -14.18 -16.85
CA PRO A 50 -2.09 -14.86 -17.07
C PRO A 50 -2.62 -14.61 -18.49
N SER A 51 -3.51 -15.50 -18.95
CA SER A 51 -4.16 -15.33 -20.25
C SER A 51 -5.03 -14.06 -20.26
N VAL A 52 -5.24 -13.47 -21.44
CA VAL A 52 -6.06 -12.26 -21.56
C VAL A 52 -7.52 -12.58 -21.24
N GLU A 53 -7.95 -13.80 -21.53
CA GLU A 53 -9.29 -14.32 -21.26
C GLU A 53 -9.59 -14.41 -19.76
N ASP A 54 -8.56 -14.60 -18.93
CA ASP A 54 -8.66 -14.62 -17.46
C ASP A 54 -8.48 -13.23 -16.83
N CYS A 55 -8.19 -12.19 -17.63
CA CYS A 55 -7.95 -10.84 -17.16
C CYS A 55 -9.18 -9.93 -17.29
N THR A 56 -9.33 -8.98 -16.36
CA THR A 56 -10.30 -7.89 -16.50
C THR A 56 -9.69 -6.72 -17.28
N PRO A 57 -10.35 -6.20 -18.32
CA PRO A 57 -9.90 -5.00 -19.03
C PRO A 57 -9.72 -3.80 -18.10
N TRP A 58 -8.70 -2.99 -18.36
CA TRP A 58 -8.40 -1.82 -17.54
C TRP A 58 -9.56 -0.81 -17.52
N GLU A 59 -10.22 -0.63 -18.66
CA GLU A 59 -11.37 0.27 -18.81
C GLU A 59 -12.48 -0.10 -17.83
N GLU A 60 -12.80 -1.38 -17.68
CA GLU A 60 -13.86 -1.84 -16.78
C GLU A 60 -13.54 -1.53 -15.31
N LEU A 61 -12.30 -1.81 -14.88
CA LEU A 61 -11.85 -1.52 -13.52
C LEU A 61 -11.83 -0.01 -13.25
N ARG A 62 -11.34 0.77 -14.21
CA ARG A 62 -11.28 2.23 -14.11
C ARG A 62 -12.68 2.83 -13.98
N GLU A 63 -13.61 2.47 -14.85
CA GLU A 63 -14.96 3.02 -14.83
C GLU A 63 -15.72 2.60 -13.55
N ALA A 64 -15.58 1.35 -13.09
CA ALA A 64 -16.15 0.91 -11.82
C ALA A 64 -15.60 1.72 -10.63
N HIS A 65 -14.29 1.98 -10.62
CA HIS A 65 -13.65 2.80 -9.58
C HIS A 65 -14.14 4.25 -9.62
N LEU A 66 -14.21 4.85 -10.80
CA LEU A 66 -14.69 6.23 -10.98
C LEU A 66 -16.15 6.38 -10.58
N ALA A 67 -17.02 5.44 -10.96
CA ALA A 67 -18.42 5.43 -10.54
C ALA A 67 -18.55 5.35 -9.01
N ARG A 68 -17.74 4.51 -8.36
CA ARG A 68 -17.69 4.43 -6.90
C ARG A 68 -17.27 5.76 -6.28
N LEU A 69 -16.21 6.40 -6.79
CA LEU A 69 -15.79 7.72 -6.31
C LEU A 69 -16.87 8.79 -6.52
N ALA A 70 -17.55 8.78 -7.68
CA ALA A 70 -18.65 9.68 -7.98
C ALA A 70 -19.81 9.50 -6.99
N SER A 71 -20.15 8.26 -6.62
CA SER A 71 -21.19 7.97 -5.62
C SER A 71 -20.82 8.40 -4.19
N GLN A 72 -19.53 8.51 -3.90
CA GLN A 72 -19.02 8.91 -2.58
C GLN A 72 -18.84 10.42 -2.45
N ARG A 73 -18.89 11.17 -3.56
CA ARG A 73 -18.82 12.64 -3.50
C ARG A 73 -20.16 13.19 -3.02
N PRO A 74 -20.21 13.89 -1.87
CA PRO A 74 -21.41 14.64 -1.50
C PRO A 74 -21.66 15.71 -2.58
N ALA A 75 -22.93 15.92 -2.93
CA ALA A 75 -23.31 17.00 -3.83
C ALA A 75 -22.88 18.32 -3.19
N VAL A 76 -21.87 18.97 -3.76
CA VAL A 76 -21.49 20.33 -3.39
C VAL A 76 -22.63 21.23 -3.88
N ALA A 77 -23.43 21.74 -2.95
CA ALA A 77 -24.48 22.72 -3.18
C ALA A 77 -23.91 24.15 -3.21
#